data_AF-A0AAN7V2Z0-F1
#
_entry.id   AF-A0AAN7V2Z0-F1
#
_cell.length_a   1.000
_cell.length_b   1.000
_cell.length_c   1.000
_cell.angle_alpha   90.00
_cell.angle_beta   90.00
_cell.angle_gamma   90.00
#
_symmetry.space_group_name_H-M   'P 1'
#
loop_
_entity.id
_entity.type
_entity.pdbx_description
1 polymer ?
#
loop_
_entity_poly.entity_id
_entity_poly.type
_entity_poly.pdbx_seq_one_letter_code
_entity_poly.pdbx_strand_id
1 'polypeptide(L)'
;MNSVYQQNLVKFANEVKSLGGSPLLVSSLTRRVFPSGQLHNATDSLHDQRLAAIQAAKVTNSTIIDLNRASLTYINAIGRDASWEYNYSDNDYTHLNPYGEVVFGRMVADLIIRAKPMLKQWITPNETLSYALWNNLPA
;
A
#
# COMPACT_ATOMS: atom_id res chain seq x y z
N MET A 1 7.27 21.90 0.54
CA MET A 1 6.34 22.42 1.57
C MET A 1 5.88 21.26 2.44
N ASN A 2 5.76 21.46 3.76
CA ASN A 2 5.30 20.42 4.71
C ASN A 2 3.76 20.47 4.82
N SER A 3 3.05 19.56 4.15
CA SER A 3 1.57 19.58 4.08
C SER A 3 0.92 19.26 5.44
N VAL A 4 -0.33 19.69 5.66
CA VAL A 4 -1.10 19.35 6.88
C VAL A 4 -1.19 17.83 7.06
N TYR A 5 -1.32 17.09 5.95
CA TYR A 5 -1.28 15.62 5.95
C TYR A 5 0.03 15.07 6.53
N GLN A 6 1.18 15.56 6.06
CA GLN A 6 2.48 15.15 6.59
C GLN A 6 2.63 15.50 8.07
N GLN A 7 2.21 16.70 8.48
CA GLN A 7 2.28 17.15 9.88
C GLN A 7 1.48 16.24 10.81
N ASN A 8 0.28 15.81 10.39
CA ASN A 8 -0.54 14.88 11.15
C ASN A 8 0.13 13.51 11.29
N LEU A 9 0.72 12.97 10.22
CA LEU A 9 1.46 11.70 10.31
C LEU A 9 2.67 11.78 11.26
N VAL A 10 3.38 12.90 11.25
CA VAL A 10 4.47 13.16 12.21
C VAL A 10 3.95 13.19 13.64
N LYS A 11 2.82 13.88 13.88
CA LYS A 11 2.16 13.94 15.19
C LYS A 11 1.77 12.54 15.68
N PHE A 12 1.08 11.75 14.86
CA PHE A 12 0.64 10.40 15.24
C PHE A 12 1.82 9.45 15.52
N ALA A 13 2.87 9.51 14.69
CA ALA A 13 4.06 8.70 14.94
C ALA A 13 4.75 9.06 16.27
N ASN A 14 4.81 10.35 16.61
CA ASN A 14 5.36 10.80 17.90
C ASN A 14 4.46 10.42 19.09
N GLU A 15 3.14 10.43 18.94
CA GLU A 15 2.20 9.95 19.96
C GLU A 15 2.38 8.45 20.24
N VAL A 16 2.56 7.63 19.19
CA VAL A 16 2.88 6.21 19.38
C VAL A 16 4.20 6.04 20.14
N LYS A 17 5.23 6.84 19.81
CA LYS A 17 6.53 6.79 20.49
C LYS A 17 6.45 7.23 21.95
N SER A 18 5.68 8.27 22.27
CA SER A 18 5.54 8.74 23.66
C SER A 18 4.86 7.73 24.57
N LEU A 19 4.06 6.81 23.99
CA LEU A 19 3.45 5.68 24.66
C LEU A 19 4.32 4.40 24.66
N GLY A 20 5.58 4.48 24.21
CA GLY A 20 6.50 3.35 24.14
C GLY A 20 6.32 2.43 22.93
N GLY A 21 5.44 2.79 22.01
CA GLY A 21 5.22 2.05 20.76
C GLY A 21 6.28 2.33 19.69
N SER A 22 6.37 1.41 18.72
CA SER A 22 7.22 1.57 17.53
C SER A 22 6.34 1.91 16.30
N PRO A 23 6.27 3.17 15.86
CA PRO A 23 5.44 3.53 14.72
C PRO A 23 5.95 2.92 13.41
N LEU A 24 5.00 2.41 12.64
CA LEU A 24 5.15 1.97 11.26
C LEU A 24 4.06 2.67 10.45
N LEU A 25 4.47 3.52 9.52
CA LEU A 25 3.58 4.23 8.62
C LEU A 25 3.43 3.41 7.34
N VAL A 26 2.22 3.41 6.77
CA VAL A 26 1.91 2.75 5.49
C VAL A 26 1.43 3.83 4.53
N SER A 27 2.02 3.94 3.33
CA SER A 27 1.50 4.83 2.30
C SER A 27 0.15 4.31 1.78
N SER A 28 -0.73 5.18 1.31
CA SER A 28 -2.04 4.76 0.80
C SER A 28 -1.92 3.78 -0.36
N LEU A 29 -2.84 2.81 -0.44
CA LEU A 29 -2.97 1.96 -1.62
C LEU A 29 -3.17 2.80 -2.90
N THR A 30 -2.63 2.35 -4.03
CA THR A 30 -2.91 2.98 -5.32
C THR A 30 -4.41 2.90 -5.68
N ARG A 31 -4.92 3.89 -6.40
CA ARG A 31 -6.22 3.76 -7.08
C ARG A 31 -6.06 2.97 -8.37
N ARG A 32 -7.10 2.23 -8.75
CA ARG A 32 -7.12 1.41 -9.98
C ARG A 32 -7.67 2.20 -11.16
N VAL A 33 -7.20 3.44 -11.32
CA VAL A 33 -7.64 4.35 -12.39
C VAL A 33 -6.60 4.36 -13.50
N PHE A 34 -7.04 4.09 -14.72
CA PHE A 34 -6.21 4.09 -15.92
C PHE A 34 -6.67 5.22 -16.85
N PRO A 35 -5.75 5.93 -17.52
CA PRO A 35 -6.12 6.89 -18.56
C PRO A 35 -6.96 6.23 -19.66
N SER A 36 -7.83 7.01 -20.30
CA SER A 36 -8.72 6.50 -21.35
C SER A 36 -7.94 5.75 -22.43
N GLY A 37 -8.41 4.56 -22.77
CA GLY A 37 -7.78 3.67 -23.76
C GLY A 37 -6.51 2.95 -23.29
N GLN A 38 -6.05 3.15 -22.06
CA GLN A 38 -4.88 2.43 -21.54
C GLN A 38 -5.27 1.22 -20.69
N LEU A 39 -4.61 0.09 -20.98
CA LEU A 39 -4.71 -1.16 -20.20
C LEU A 39 -3.61 -1.29 -19.13
N HIS A 40 -2.56 -0.49 -19.25
CA HIS A 40 -1.44 -0.41 -18.31
C HIS A 40 -1.18 1.07 -17.99
N ASN A 41 -0.26 1.37 -17.07
CA ASN A 41 0.07 2.75 -16.65
C ASN A 41 -1.09 3.46 -15.94
N ALA A 42 -1.60 2.86 -14.87
CA ALA A 42 -2.48 3.48 -13.91
C ALA A 42 -1.92 4.82 -13.41
N THR A 43 -2.82 5.75 -13.17
CA THR A 43 -2.52 7.09 -12.66
C THR A 43 -2.03 7.04 -11.22
N ASP A 44 -0.84 7.57 -10.95
CA ASP A 44 -0.31 7.78 -9.60
C ASP A 44 -1.00 8.98 -8.92
N SER A 45 -2.31 8.86 -8.69
CA SER A 45 -3.15 9.97 -8.18
C SER A 45 -2.92 10.31 -6.70
N LEU A 46 -2.13 9.50 -5.99
CA LEU A 46 -1.78 9.69 -4.57
C LEU A 46 -0.28 9.90 -4.37
N HIS A 47 0.43 10.32 -5.42
CA HIS A 47 1.87 10.53 -5.43
C HIS A 47 2.34 11.43 -4.28
N ASP A 48 1.72 12.59 -4.12
CA ASP A 48 2.10 13.57 -3.11
C ASP A 48 1.84 13.05 -1.68
N GLN A 49 0.75 12.30 -1.47
CA GLN A 49 0.44 11.68 -0.19
C GLN A 49 1.44 10.55 0.14
N ARG A 50 1.86 9.77 -0.86
CA ARG A 50 2.93 8.78 -0.71
C ARG A 50 4.24 9.46 -0.29
N LEU A 51 4.67 10.50 -1.00
CA LEU A 51 5.89 11.23 -0.66
C LEU A 51 5.82 11.88 0.73
N ALA A 52 4.68 12.44 1.09
CA ALA A 52 4.44 12.99 2.41
C ALA A 52 4.54 11.93 3.53
N ALA A 53 3.99 10.72 3.32
CA ALA A 53 4.11 9.62 4.27
C ALA A 53 5.56 9.14 4.45
N ILE A 54 6.31 9.03 3.34
CA ILE A 54 7.75 8.70 3.37
C ILE A 54 8.52 9.77 4.15
N GLN A 55 8.25 11.06 3.88
CA GLN A 55 8.92 12.14 4.59
C GLN A 55 8.55 12.19 6.07
N ALA A 56 7.30 11.92 6.45
CA ALA A 56 6.89 11.82 7.84
C ALA A 56 7.62 10.68 8.58
N ALA A 57 7.75 9.50 7.95
CA ALA A 57 8.50 8.39 8.51
C ALA A 57 9.98 8.72 8.67
N LYS A 58 10.59 9.41 7.70
CA LYS A 58 11.98 9.89 7.79
C LYS A 58 12.17 10.88 8.94
N VAL A 59 11.31 11.90 9.05
CA VAL A 59 11.40 12.92 10.12
C VAL A 59 11.28 12.30 11.50
N THR A 60 10.39 11.32 11.65
CA THR A 60 10.15 10.68 12.94
C THR A 60 11.07 9.50 13.21
N ASN A 61 11.92 9.07 12.27
CA ASN A 61 12.66 7.81 12.35
C ASN A 61 11.72 6.63 12.66
N SER A 62 10.68 6.50 11.83
CA SER A 62 9.67 5.44 11.87
C SER A 62 9.85 4.50 10.69
N THR A 63 9.31 3.29 10.79
CA THR A 63 9.31 2.37 9.63
C THR A 63 8.32 2.88 8.60
N ILE A 64 8.63 2.77 7.31
CA ILE A 64 7.70 3.06 6.21
C ILE A 64 7.44 1.79 5.38
N ILE A 65 6.17 1.51 5.13
CA ILE A 65 5.70 0.52 4.17
C ILE A 65 5.16 1.27 2.97
N ASP A 66 5.89 1.19 1.85
CA ASP A 66 5.52 1.89 0.62
C ASP A 66 4.52 1.09 -0.23
N LEU A 67 3.33 0.89 0.33
CA LEU A 67 2.24 0.15 -0.32
C LEU A 67 1.82 0.80 -1.63
N ASN A 68 1.80 2.12 -1.73
CA ASN A 68 1.42 2.82 -2.96
C ASN A 68 2.30 2.37 -4.13
N ARG A 69 3.63 2.40 -3.97
CA ARG A 69 4.56 2.00 -5.03
C ARG A 69 4.40 0.53 -5.39
N ALA A 70 4.32 -0.35 -4.39
CA ALA A 70 4.17 -1.79 -4.60
C ALA A 70 2.86 -2.13 -5.33
N SER A 71 1.74 -1.59 -4.87
CA SER A 71 0.43 -1.81 -5.46
C SER A 71 0.31 -1.21 -6.87
N LEU A 72 0.84 -0.01 -7.10
CA LEU A 72 0.89 0.60 -8.44
C LEU A 72 1.70 -0.26 -9.41
N THR A 73 2.82 -0.82 -8.95
CA THR A 73 3.66 -1.72 -9.76
C THR A 73 2.89 -2.99 -10.12
N TYR A 74 2.21 -3.59 -9.13
CA TYR A 74 1.41 -4.79 -9.31
C TYR A 74 0.24 -4.58 -10.30
N ILE A 75 -0.61 -3.57 -10.08
CA ILE A 75 -1.77 -3.34 -10.97
C ILE A 75 -1.35 -2.97 -12.39
N ASN A 76 -0.20 -2.30 -12.55
CA ASN A 76 0.35 -2.02 -13.88
C ASN A 76 0.82 -3.29 -14.57
N ALA A 77 1.34 -4.26 -13.84
CA ALA A 77 1.84 -5.50 -14.41
C ALA A 77 0.68 -6.44 -14.81
N ILE A 78 -0.35 -6.58 -13.97
CA ILE A 78 -1.52 -7.43 -14.29
C ILE A 78 -2.50 -6.75 -15.26
N GLY A 79 -2.43 -5.44 -15.38
CA GLY A 79 -3.30 -4.65 -16.26
C GLY A 79 -4.65 -4.28 -15.65
N ARG A 80 -5.32 -3.35 -16.32
CA ARG A 80 -6.58 -2.73 -15.89
C ARG A 80 -7.65 -3.75 -15.56
N ASP A 81 -7.96 -4.62 -16.51
CA ASP A 81 -9.11 -5.52 -16.43
C ASP A 81 -8.94 -6.49 -15.25
N ALA A 82 -7.77 -7.14 -15.12
CA ALA A 82 -7.46 -7.98 -13.96
C ALA A 82 -7.47 -7.21 -12.63
N SER A 83 -6.99 -5.96 -12.62
CA SER A 83 -7.01 -5.13 -11.41
C SER A 83 -8.43 -4.71 -11.00
N TRP A 84 -9.35 -4.56 -11.95
CA TRP A 84 -10.73 -4.13 -11.70
C TRP A 84 -11.59 -5.22 -11.06
N GLU A 85 -11.19 -6.49 -11.16
CA GLU A 85 -11.77 -7.59 -10.38
C GLU A 85 -11.65 -7.38 -8.86
N TYR A 86 -10.82 -6.43 -8.41
CA TYR A 86 -10.67 -6.07 -6.99
C TYR A 86 -11.52 -4.86 -6.56
N ASN A 87 -12.27 -4.23 -7.47
CA ASN A 87 -13.10 -3.07 -7.17
C ASN A 87 -14.34 -3.47 -6.35
N TYR A 88 -14.75 -2.59 -5.42
CA TYR A 88 -15.99 -2.77 -4.66
C TYR A 88 -17.24 -2.79 -5.58
N SER A 89 -17.21 -1.98 -6.64
CA SER A 89 -18.24 -1.94 -7.69
C SER A 89 -17.63 -1.40 -9.00
N ASP A 90 -18.33 -1.55 -10.12
CA ASP A 90 -17.82 -1.21 -11.47
C ASP A 90 -17.24 0.20 -11.61
N ASN A 91 -17.77 1.17 -10.86
CA ASN A 91 -17.33 2.58 -10.91
C ASN A 91 -16.54 3.01 -9.66
N ASP A 92 -16.15 2.08 -8.79
CA ASP A 92 -15.39 2.35 -7.58
C ASP A 92 -13.95 1.83 -7.68
N TYR A 93 -13.07 2.71 -8.16
CA TYR A 93 -11.63 2.45 -8.32
C TYR A 93 -10.82 2.76 -7.05
N THR A 94 -11.50 3.06 -5.94
CA THR A 94 -10.88 3.38 -4.64
C THR A 94 -11.09 2.24 -3.65
N HIS A 95 -12.33 1.89 -3.35
CA HIS A 95 -12.64 0.84 -2.38
C HIS A 95 -12.50 -0.55 -2.98
N LEU A 96 -12.09 -1.49 -2.13
CA LEU A 96 -11.87 -2.88 -2.51
C LEU A 96 -13.13 -3.69 -2.25
N ASN A 97 -13.35 -4.73 -3.05
CA ASN A 97 -14.24 -5.82 -2.65
C ASN A 97 -13.53 -6.75 -1.64
N PRO A 98 -14.24 -7.71 -1.01
CA PRO A 98 -13.63 -8.62 -0.04
C PRO A 98 -12.43 -9.39 -0.56
N TYR A 99 -12.38 -9.69 -1.86
CA TYR A 99 -11.23 -10.38 -2.44
C TYR A 99 -10.01 -9.45 -2.56
N GLY A 100 -10.22 -8.24 -3.06
CA GLY A 100 -9.20 -7.19 -3.12
C GLY A 100 -8.61 -6.88 -1.74
N GLU A 101 -9.43 -6.89 -0.68
CA GLU A 101 -8.97 -6.73 0.71
C GLU A 101 -7.96 -7.81 1.11
N VAL A 102 -8.20 -9.07 0.74
CA VAL A 102 -7.27 -10.19 0.98
C VAL A 102 -5.98 -10.01 0.16
N VAL A 103 -6.09 -9.67 -1.12
CA VAL A 103 -4.95 -9.48 -2.04
C VAL A 103 -4.03 -8.36 -1.54
N PHE A 104 -4.55 -7.16 -1.31
CA PHE A 104 -3.74 -6.04 -0.86
C PHE A 104 -3.36 -6.13 0.63
N GLY A 105 -4.17 -6.80 1.46
CA GLY A 105 -3.81 -7.14 2.83
C GLY A 105 -2.58 -8.05 2.89
N ARG A 106 -2.49 -9.06 2.01
CA ARG A 106 -1.29 -9.90 1.88
C ARG A 106 -0.08 -9.09 1.43
N MET A 107 -0.25 -8.17 0.48
CA MET A 107 0.83 -7.28 0.04
C MET A 107 1.36 -6.43 1.21
N VAL A 108 0.49 -5.82 2.02
CA VAL A 108 0.90 -5.08 3.22
C VAL A 108 1.68 -5.98 4.18
N ALA A 109 1.15 -7.17 4.47
CA ALA A 109 1.77 -8.10 5.40
C ALA A 109 3.16 -8.57 4.92
N ASP A 110 3.34 -8.81 3.62
CA ASP A 110 4.63 -9.18 3.04
C ASP A 110 5.65 -8.04 3.09
N LEU A 111 5.20 -6.80 2.82
CA LEU A 111 6.05 -5.62 2.97
C LEU A 111 6.45 -5.40 4.43
N ILE A 112 5.53 -5.60 5.38
CA ILE A 112 5.84 -5.55 6.82
C ILE A 112 6.89 -6.58 7.18
N ILE A 113 6.76 -7.84 6.74
CA ILE A 113 7.74 -8.89 7.01
C ILE A 113 9.11 -8.54 6.42
N ARG A 114 9.17 -7.99 5.20
CA ARG A 114 10.43 -7.53 4.58
C ARG A 114 11.10 -6.41 5.39
N ALA A 115 10.32 -5.46 5.91
CA ALA A 115 10.83 -4.36 6.70
C ALA A 115 11.17 -4.76 8.16
N LYS A 116 10.43 -5.72 8.72
CA LYS A 116 10.51 -6.19 10.11
C LYS A 116 10.34 -7.71 10.19
N PRO A 117 11.37 -8.51 9.83
CA PRO A 117 11.26 -9.98 9.76
C PRO A 117 10.77 -10.64 11.04
N MET A 118 11.09 -10.07 12.21
CA MET A 118 10.65 -10.55 13.52
C MET A 118 9.11 -10.58 13.70
N LEU A 119 8.37 -9.80 12.92
CA LEU A 119 6.89 -9.77 12.98
C LEU A 119 6.24 -10.95 12.24
N LYS A 120 7.02 -11.73 11.46
CA LYS A 120 6.51 -12.89 10.71
C LYS A 120 5.77 -13.89 11.60
N GLN A 121 6.20 -14.07 12.84
CA GLN A 121 5.57 -15.02 13.78
C GLN A 121 4.11 -14.67 14.12
N TRP A 122 3.68 -13.42 13.91
CA TRP A 122 2.33 -12.94 14.19
C TRP A 122 1.44 -12.85 12.94
N ILE A 123 1.96 -13.24 11.78
CA ILE A 123 1.29 -13.11 10.49
C ILE A 123 1.09 -14.50 9.90
N THR A 124 -0.17 -14.92 9.76
CA THR A 124 -0.51 -16.18 9.08
C THR A 124 0.05 -16.18 7.65
N PRO A 125 0.80 -17.21 7.24
CA PRO A 125 1.37 -17.29 5.90
C PRO A 125 0.28 -17.53 4.85
N ASN A 126 0.51 -17.02 3.63
CA ASN A 126 -0.24 -17.39 2.43
C ASN A 126 0.74 -17.36 1.24
N GLU A 127 1.53 -18.43 1.11
CA GLU A 127 2.64 -18.50 0.16
C GLU A 127 2.17 -18.44 -1.29
N THR A 128 1.01 -19.03 -1.61
CA THR A 128 0.40 -19.00 -2.94
C THR A 128 0.08 -17.56 -3.36
N LEU A 129 -0.57 -16.78 -2.49
CA LEU A 129 -0.93 -15.40 -2.80
C LEU A 129 0.31 -14.49 -2.83
N SER A 130 1.25 -14.67 -1.90
CA SER A 130 2.54 -13.99 -1.94
C SER A 130 3.28 -14.28 -3.25
N TYR A 131 3.29 -15.53 -3.71
CA TYR A 131 3.89 -15.91 -4.98
C TYR A 131 3.22 -15.17 -6.15
N ALA A 132 1.89 -15.16 -6.24
CA ALA A 132 1.18 -14.45 -7.31
C ALA A 132 1.52 -12.96 -7.34
N LEU A 133 1.41 -12.28 -6.18
CA LEU A 133 1.70 -10.85 -6.03
C LEU A 133 3.12 -10.48 -6.48
N TRP A 134 4.13 -11.23 -6.03
CA TRP A 134 5.53 -10.90 -6.28
C TRP A 134 6.08 -11.45 -7.61
N ASN A 135 5.30 -12.26 -8.33
CA ASN A 135 5.57 -12.66 -9.72
C ASN A 135 4.63 -11.96 -10.72
N ASN A 136 3.90 -10.92 -10.30
CA ASN A 136 3.01 -10.13 -11.14
C ASN A 136 1.93 -10.97 -11.85
N LEU A 137 1.41 -12.00 -11.17
CA LEU A 137 0.29 -12.78 -11.64
C LEU A 137 -1.00 -12.18 -11.06
N PRO A 138 -2.11 -12.16 -11.82
CA PRO A 138 -3.43 -11.94 -11.25
C PRO A 138 -3.62 -12.94 -10.10
N ALA A 139 -3.84 -12.39 -8.91
CA ALA A 139 -4.17 -13.17 -7.73
C ALA A 139 -5.65 -13.53 -7.82
#